data_AF-A0A6B0XW59-F1
#
_entry.id   AF-A0A6B0XW59-F1
#
_cell.length_a   1.000
_cell.length_b   1.000
_cell.length_c   1.000
_cell.angle_alpha   90.00
_cell.angle_beta   90.00
_cell.angle_gamma   90.00
#
_symmetry.space_group_name_H-M   'P 1'
#
loop_
_entity.id
_entity.type
_entity.pdbx_description
1 polymer ?
#
loop_
_entity_poly.entity_id
_entity_poly.type
_entity_poly.pdbx_seq_one_letter_code
_entity_poly.pdbx_strand_id
1 'polypeptide(L)'
;MKDLKETPLFEEHVRLGGKIVPFAGYAMPVQYPTGIRAEHHAVREKAGLFDVSHMGEFRVRGEDAQAFVSYATTNDPSRLEPGDAQYSAMCHATGGVIDDLIVYCMGEADYRLVVNAANMAKDWAHLGGLARGFDVEMRDESNEIALLALQGPLAEVMLAPLTDQPLADIEYYRFVHGEVAGAPCVISRTGYTGEIGFELYLPNAHAVPTWRALVAAGAVPTGLGARDSLRLEMGYALYGNDVDDETTALEAGLGWLVKHGKGDFVGAEALAAHRAAGLRRKLRFLRLLERGFPRPGYDVRFEGEAVGVVRSGTVSPSMGHGIATVYLPVAAGFGDAVEVMIRGKAIAAEVVRPPFYPRGSLHRIAPRIAVVTISDAVHAGEREDGSGDLIRKWIRGRAYSLSGADAAPCETDAIASRLLHWCDVRGVDVVLTTGGIGLAARDVTPEATRNVIERRAPGIAEMLRRAGAESTPYAALGRGLAGIRGETLVINLPASPGGVSDGLAVLESVIDHAVDLLRGEAVHDSPGG
;
A
#
# COMPACT_ATOMS: atom_id res chain seq x y z
N MET A 1 -29.71 -13.22 -9.53
CA MET A 1 -28.60 -14.01 -10.09
C MET A 1 -28.77 -14.22 -11.58
N LYS A 2 -29.99 -14.49 -12.10
CA LYS A 2 -30.24 -14.27 -13.54
C LYS A 2 -29.88 -12.81 -13.89
N ASP A 3 -29.09 -12.64 -14.95
CA ASP A 3 -28.64 -11.38 -15.58
C ASP A 3 -27.41 -10.66 -14.97
N LEU A 4 -26.65 -11.29 -14.06
CA LEU A 4 -25.33 -10.75 -13.66
C LEU A 4 -24.24 -11.19 -14.64
N LYS A 5 -23.30 -10.29 -14.92
CA LYS A 5 -22.07 -10.61 -15.64
C LYS A 5 -21.13 -11.41 -14.75
N GLU A 6 -20.30 -12.25 -15.38
CA GLU A 6 -19.31 -13.09 -14.70
C GLU A 6 -17.92 -12.70 -15.17
N THR A 7 -16.96 -12.64 -14.24
CA THR A 7 -15.55 -12.49 -14.59
C THR A 7 -14.98 -13.84 -15.05
N PRO A 8 -13.82 -13.88 -15.71
CA PRO A 8 -13.14 -15.14 -16.06
C PRO A 8 -12.82 -16.04 -14.86
N LEU A 9 -12.84 -15.49 -13.64
CA LEU A 9 -12.56 -16.21 -12.39
C LEU A 9 -13.82 -16.67 -11.65
N PHE A 10 -15.03 -16.43 -12.17
CA PHE A 10 -16.27 -16.75 -11.48
C PHE A 10 -16.33 -18.20 -10.96
N GLU A 11 -16.06 -19.18 -11.82
CA GLU A 11 -16.05 -20.60 -11.43
C GLU A 11 -14.95 -20.92 -10.39
N GLU A 12 -13.83 -20.21 -10.45
CA GLU A 12 -12.75 -20.35 -9.45
C GLU A 12 -13.19 -19.81 -8.09
N HIS A 13 -13.92 -18.70 -8.06
CA HIS A 13 -14.49 -18.14 -6.83
C HIS A 13 -15.49 -19.10 -6.18
N VAL A 14 -16.37 -19.69 -6.99
CA VAL A 14 -17.32 -20.71 -6.52
C VAL A 14 -16.58 -21.94 -5.98
N ARG A 15 -15.57 -22.43 -6.71
CA ARG A 15 -14.73 -23.57 -6.28
C ARG A 15 -14.03 -23.33 -4.95
N LEU A 16 -13.60 -22.09 -4.69
CA LEU A 16 -12.95 -21.67 -3.44
C LEU A 16 -13.94 -21.38 -2.30
N GLY A 17 -15.24 -21.57 -2.52
CA GLY A 17 -16.28 -21.30 -1.52
C GLY A 17 -16.55 -19.81 -1.30
N GLY A 18 -16.27 -18.97 -2.30
CA GLY A 18 -16.56 -17.55 -2.29
C GLY A 18 -18.07 -17.29 -2.14
N LYS A 19 -18.43 -16.38 -1.24
CA LYS A 19 -19.81 -15.91 -1.08
C LYS A 19 -20.11 -14.88 -2.17
N ILE A 20 -20.76 -15.31 -3.25
CA ILE A 20 -21.06 -14.45 -4.40
C ILE A 20 -22.24 -13.51 -4.12
N VAL A 21 -22.07 -12.23 -4.45
CA VAL A 21 -23.09 -11.18 -4.34
C VAL A 21 -23.17 -10.35 -5.63
N PRO A 22 -24.29 -9.68 -5.90
CA PRO A 22 -24.36 -8.66 -6.94
C PRO A 22 -23.48 -7.45 -6.56
N PHE A 23 -22.60 -7.03 -7.46
CA PHE A 23 -21.81 -5.80 -7.32
C PHE A 23 -21.61 -5.16 -8.69
N ALA A 24 -22.10 -3.93 -8.88
CA ALA A 24 -21.97 -3.18 -10.14
C ALA A 24 -22.39 -3.96 -11.41
N GLY A 25 -23.41 -4.82 -11.31
CA GLY A 25 -23.88 -5.66 -12.42
C GLY A 25 -23.11 -6.97 -12.62
N TYR A 26 -22.09 -7.25 -11.80
CA TYR A 26 -21.31 -8.49 -11.81
C TYR A 26 -21.65 -9.40 -10.61
N ALA A 27 -21.39 -10.69 -10.77
CA ALA A 27 -21.43 -11.69 -9.71
C ALA A 27 -20.03 -11.85 -9.09
N MET A 28 -19.79 -11.21 -7.94
CA MET A 28 -18.46 -11.10 -7.33
C MET A 28 -18.41 -11.71 -5.91
N PRO A 29 -17.26 -12.27 -5.47
CA PRO A 29 -17.10 -12.75 -4.10
C PRO A 29 -16.99 -11.58 -3.12
N VAL A 30 -17.94 -11.49 -2.17
CA VAL A 30 -17.82 -10.50 -1.06
C VAL A 30 -16.78 -10.92 -0.02
N GLN A 31 -16.61 -12.24 0.15
CA GLN A 31 -15.64 -12.87 1.05
C GLN A 31 -15.47 -14.35 0.66
N TYR A 32 -14.39 -14.95 1.14
CA TYR A 32 -14.08 -16.38 1.13
C TYR A 32 -14.36 -17.00 2.52
N PRO A 33 -14.18 -18.33 2.71
CA PRO A 33 -14.55 -19.00 3.96
C PRO A 33 -13.86 -18.47 5.24
N THR A 34 -12.69 -17.85 5.12
CA THR A 34 -11.98 -17.21 6.24
C THR A 34 -12.66 -15.94 6.74
N GLY A 35 -13.43 -15.28 5.88
CA GLY A 35 -14.23 -14.09 6.17
C GLY A 35 -13.46 -12.77 6.07
N ILE A 36 -14.22 -11.68 5.90
CA ILE A 36 -13.71 -10.32 5.61
C ILE A 36 -12.56 -9.90 6.53
N ARG A 37 -12.68 -10.14 7.84
CA ARG A 37 -11.66 -9.71 8.82
C ARG A 37 -10.33 -10.43 8.60
N ALA A 38 -10.36 -11.74 8.38
CA ALA A 38 -9.14 -12.53 8.16
C ALA A 38 -8.48 -12.15 6.82
N GLU A 39 -9.28 -11.94 5.78
CA GLU A 39 -8.79 -11.49 4.47
C GLU A 39 -8.19 -10.08 4.53
N HIS A 40 -8.79 -9.16 5.29
CA HIS A 40 -8.24 -7.83 5.54
C HIS A 40 -6.86 -7.91 6.21
N HIS A 41 -6.75 -8.68 7.30
CA HIS A 41 -5.46 -8.84 7.98
C HIS A 41 -4.42 -9.53 7.08
N ALA A 42 -4.84 -10.46 6.21
CA ALA A 42 -3.94 -11.06 5.22
C ALA A 42 -3.35 -10.02 4.26
N VAL A 43 -4.09 -8.98 3.87
CA VAL A 43 -3.55 -7.88 3.07
C VAL A 43 -2.58 -7.03 3.89
N ARG A 44 -2.92 -6.69 5.13
CA ARG A 44 -2.05 -5.87 6.00
C ARG A 44 -0.74 -6.56 6.39
N GLU A 45 -0.76 -7.88 6.56
CA GLU A 45 0.37 -8.62 7.15
C GLU A 45 1.12 -9.49 6.12
N LYS A 46 0.49 -9.80 4.97
CA LYS A 46 1.03 -10.71 3.95
C LYS A 46 0.77 -10.18 2.54
N ALA A 47 -0.10 -10.85 1.78
CA ALA A 47 -0.67 -10.34 0.54
C ALA A 47 -2.05 -10.96 0.31
N GLY A 48 -3.02 -10.11 -0.04
CA GLY A 48 -4.30 -10.53 -0.58
C GLY A 48 -4.32 -10.44 -2.11
N LEU A 49 -5.08 -11.32 -2.73
CA LEU A 49 -5.28 -11.40 -4.17
C LEU A 49 -6.76 -11.14 -4.47
N PHE A 50 -7.02 -10.08 -5.21
CA PHE A 50 -8.35 -9.63 -5.58
C PHE A 50 -8.60 -9.86 -7.07
N ASP A 51 -9.79 -10.36 -7.39
CA ASP A 51 -10.31 -10.28 -8.75
C ASP A 51 -11.02 -8.94 -8.91
N VAL A 52 -10.47 -8.09 -9.77
CA VAL A 52 -11.03 -6.79 -10.12
C VAL A 52 -11.29 -6.69 -11.62
N SER A 53 -11.45 -7.83 -12.31
CA SER A 53 -11.78 -7.92 -13.75
C SER A 53 -13.19 -7.45 -14.11
N HIS A 54 -13.90 -6.84 -13.16
CA HIS A 54 -15.18 -6.16 -13.40
C HIS A 54 -14.99 -4.70 -13.81
N MET A 55 -13.80 -4.13 -13.57
CA MET A 55 -13.40 -2.78 -14.03
C MET A 55 -13.46 -2.70 -15.55
N GLY A 56 -13.58 -1.49 -16.09
CA GLY A 56 -13.56 -1.25 -17.53
C GLY A 56 -12.19 -0.81 -18.02
N GLU A 57 -11.79 -1.22 -19.22
CA GLU A 57 -10.54 -0.88 -19.87
C GLU A 57 -10.80 -0.27 -21.24
N PHE A 58 -10.65 1.05 -21.37
CA PHE A 58 -10.81 1.74 -22.66
C PHE A 58 -9.45 2.12 -23.23
N ARG A 59 -9.22 1.74 -24.48
CA ARG A 59 -8.05 2.15 -25.25
C ARG A 59 -8.35 3.39 -26.07
N VAL A 60 -7.43 4.33 -26.09
CA VAL A 60 -7.47 5.55 -26.91
C VAL A 60 -6.16 5.66 -27.67
N ARG A 61 -6.24 5.69 -29.00
CA ARG A 61 -5.07 5.82 -29.90
C ARG A 61 -5.28 6.90 -30.94
N GLY A 62 -4.20 7.44 -31.48
CA GLY A 62 -4.24 8.42 -32.57
C GLY A 62 -3.43 9.67 -32.26
N GLU A 63 -3.19 10.50 -33.28
CA GLU A 63 -2.33 11.68 -33.17
C GLU A 63 -2.81 12.64 -32.06
N ASP A 64 -4.13 12.73 -31.85
CA ASP A 64 -4.74 13.58 -30.84
C ASP A 64 -4.96 12.89 -29.48
N ALA A 65 -4.49 11.65 -29.26
CA ALA A 65 -4.84 10.87 -28.08
C ALA A 65 -4.48 11.59 -26.75
N GLN A 66 -3.30 12.20 -26.66
CA GLN A 66 -2.90 12.97 -25.48
C GLN A 66 -3.82 14.19 -25.27
N ALA A 67 -4.12 14.93 -26.34
CA ALA A 67 -4.95 16.12 -26.28
C ALA A 67 -6.38 15.78 -25.87
N PHE A 68 -6.94 14.70 -26.41
CA PHE A 68 -8.25 14.17 -26.06
C PHE A 68 -8.30 13.72 -24.59
N VAL A 69 -7.35 12.90 -24.13
CA VAL A 69 -7.31 12.44 -22.73
C VAL A 69 -7.09 13.60 -21.76
N SER A 70 -6.28 14.59 -22.16
CA SER A 70 -6.13 15.83 -21.40
C SER A 70 -7.47 16.57 -21.32
N TYR A 71 -8.19 16.72 -22.43
CA TYR A 71 -9.48 17.42 -22.44
C TYR A 71 -10.55 16.69 -21.61
N ALA A 72 -10.60 15.35 -21.68
CA ALA A 72 -11.61 14.54 -21.01
C ALA A 72 -11.40 14.42 -19.49
N THR A 73 -10.17 14.58 -19.00
CA THR A 73 -9.83 14.34 -17.59
C THR A 73 -9.35 15.60 -16.87
N THR A 74 -9.39 15.60 -15.53
CA THR A 74 -9.05 16.78 -14.71
C THR A 74 -7.57 16.89 -14.37
N ASN A 75 -6.83 15.77 -14.35
CA ASN A 75 -5.38 15.74 -14.16
C ASN A 75 -4.64 15.92 -15.50
N ASP A 76 -3.31 16.03 -15.46
CA ASP A 76 -2.49 16.39 -16.61
C ASP A 76 -1.72 15.19 -17.18
N PRO A 77 -2.26 14.55 -18.24
CA PRO A 77 -1.62 13.41 -18.90
C PRO A 77 -0.44 13.80 -19.81
N SER A 78 -0.25 15.10 -20.12
CA SER A 78 0.91 15.56 -20.92
C SER A 78 2.24 15.36 -20.21
N ARG A 79 2.19 15.13 -18.91
CA ARG A 79 3.34 14.87 -18.04
C ARG A 79 3.71 13.39 -17.94
N LEU A 80 2.96 12.51 -18.60
CA LEU A 80 3.17 11.07 -18.54
C LEU A 80 4.07 10.62 -19.68
N GLU A 81 5.07 9.82 -19.33
CA GLU A 81 5.89 9.09 -20.28
C GLU A 81 5.35 7.65 -20.44
N PRO A 82 5.66 6.95 -21.54
CA PRO A 82 5.29 5.55 -21.69
C PRO A 82 5.77 4.72 -20.48
N GLY A 83 4.85 3.96 -19.87
CA GLY A 83 5.09 3.25 -18.62
C GLY A 83 4.59 3.97 -17.37
N ASP A 84 4.07 5.19 -17.49
CA ASP A 84 3.46 5.93 -16.38
C ASP A 84 1.95 5.76 -16.33
N ALA A 85 1.42 5.74 -15.12
CA ALA A 85 0.01 5.83 -14.82
C ALA A 85 -0.29 7.10 -14.02
N GLN A 86 -1.55 7.54 -14.01
CA GLN A 86 -1.99 8.71 -13.25
C GLN A 86 -3.44 8.59 -12.83
N TYR A 87 -3.71 8.80 -11.54
CA TYR A 87 -5.07 8.92 -11.04
C TYR A 87 -5.66 10.26 -11.49
N SER A 88 -6.91 10.24 -11.94
CA SER A 88 -7.61 11.39 -12.47
C SER A 88 -9.11 11.28 -12.20
N ALA A 89 -9.86 12.29 -12.62
CA ALA A 89 -11.31 12.27 -12.63
C ALA A 89 -11.84 12.82 -13.95
N MET A 90 -12.96 12.29 -14.43
CA MET A 90 -13.79 12.88 -15.47
C MET A 90 -14.92 13.67 -14.81
N CYS A 91 -15.29 14.81 -15.40
CA CYS A 91 -16.32 15.67 -14.84
C CYS A 91 -17.36 16.06 -15.88
N HIS A 92 -18.56 16.38 -15.40
CA HIS A 92 -19.54 17.12 -16.18
C HIS A 92 -19.07 18.55 -16.39
N ALA A 93 -19.68 19.25 -17.36
CA ALA A 93 -19.46 20.68 -17.55
C ALA A 93 -19.82 21.52 -16.30
N THR A 94 -20.66 20.98 -15.41
CA THR A 94 -21.00 21.57 -14.09
C THR A 94 -19.94 21.35 -13.02
N GLY A 95 -18.90 20.54 -13.30
CA GLY A 95 -17.85 20.16 -12.35
C GLY A 95 -18.16 18.97 -11.45
N GLY A 96 -19.36 18.38 -11.55
CA GLY A 96 -19.71 17.12 -10.88
C GLY A 96 -18.88 15.95 -11.41
N VAL A 97 -18.51 14.99 -10.57
CA VAL A 97 -17.63 13.87 -10.96
C VAL A 97 -18.43 12.80 -11.71
N ILE A 98 -18.05 12.52 -12.95
CA ILE A 98 -18.61 11.42 -13.76
C ILE A 98 -18.01 10.10 -13.32
N ASP A 99 -16.69 10.06 -13.19
CA ASP A 99 -15.97 8.92 -12.65
C ASP A 99 -14.58 9.35 -12.17
N ASP A 100 -14.04 8.60 -11.22
CA ASP A 100 -12.61 8.60 -10.93
C ASP A 100 -11.94 7.39 -11.60
N LEU A 101 -10.74 7.58 -12.14
CA LEU A 101 -10.11 6.60 -13.03
C LEU A 101 -8.58 6.68 -12.98
N ILE A 102 -7.93 5.66 -13.54
CA ILE A 102 -6.49 5.68 -13.79
C ILE A 102 -6.23 5.77 -15.30
N VAL A 103 -5.40 6.74 -15.68
CA VAL A 103 -4.89 6.94 -17.04
C VAL A 103 -3.51 6.29 -17.14
N TYR A 104 -3.32 5.37 -18.07
CA TYR A 104 -2.03 4.73 -18.38
C TYR A 104 -1.50 5.26 -19.71
N CYS A 105 -0.28 5.76 -19.74
CA CYS A 105 0.45 6.12 -20.96
C CYS A 105 1.15 4.87 -21.50
N MET A 106 0.53 4.22 -22.49
CA MET A 106 1.00 2.97 -23.08
C MET A 106 2.05 3.19 -24.17
N GLY A 107 2.14 4.42 -24.68
CA GLY A 107 3.02 4.87 -25.76
C GLY A 107 2.75 6.33 -26.10
N GLU A 108 3.51 6.89 -27.04
CA GLU A 108 3.45 8.33 -27.40
C GLU A 108 2.05 8.84 -27.78
N ALA A 109 1.26 7.99 -28.44
CA ALA A 109 -0.09 8.28 -28.93
C ALA A 109 -1.08 7.18 -28.54
N ASP A 110 -0.88 6.58 -27.37
CA ASP A 110 -1.57 5.37 -26.95
C ASP A 110 -1.82 5.37 -25.44
N TYR A 111 -3.10 5.45 -25.05
CA TYR A 111 -3.53 5.54 -23.65
C TYR A 111 -4.54 4.45 -23.31
N ARG A 112 -4.51 4.01 -22.06
CA ARG A 112 -5.58 3.18 -21.48
C ARG A 112 -6.22 3.89 -20.30
N LEU A 113 -7.54 3.91 -20.27
CA LEU A 113 -8.36 4.44 -19.18
C LEU A 113 -8.99 3.27 -18.44
N VAL A 114 -8.68 3.12 -17.16
CA VAL A 114 -9.24 2.09 -16.29
C VAL A 114 -10.32 2.71 -15.42
N VAL A 115 -11.59 2.36 -15.69
CA VAL A 115 -12.79 3.02 -15.14
C VAL A 115 -13.58 2.09 -14.22
N ASN A 116 -14.44 2.66 -13.37
CA ASN A 116 -15.25 1.88 -12.45
C ASN A 116 -16.32 1.05 -13.17
N ALA A 117 -16.49 -0.20 -12.73
CA ALA A 117 -17.43 -1.17 -13.31
C ALA A 117 -18.87 -0.63 -13.47
N ALA A 118 -19.35 0.11 -12.47
CA ALA A 118 -20.71 0.64 -12.46
C ALA A 118 -20.93 1.77 -13.49
N ASN A 119 -19.84 2.43 -13.91
CA ASN A 119 -19.88 3.60 -14.77
C ASN A 119 -19.47 3.31 -16.21
N MET A 120 -18.92 2.14 -16.51
CA MET A 120 -18.39 1.77 -17.83
C MET A 120 -19.28 2.22 -19.02
N ALA A 121 -20.60 1.94 -18.99
CA ALA A 121 -21.49 2.37 -20.08
C ALA A 121 -21.67 3.90 -20.17
N LYS A 122 -21.73 4.58 -19.01
CA LYS A 122 -21.84 6.04 -18.90
C LYS A 122 -20.55 6.70 -19.39
N ASP A 123 -19.40 6.18 -18.98
CA ASP A 123 -18.08 6.70 -19.31
C ASP A 123 -17.77 6.53 -20.79
N TRP A 124 -18.08 5.37 -21.35
CA TRP A 124 -17.95 5.12 -22.78
C TRP A 124 -18.78 6.10 -23.61
N ALA A 125 -20.04 6.33 -23.21
CA ALA A 125 -20.92 7.28 -23.89
C ALA A 125 -20.41 8.72 -23.76
N HIS A 126 -19.91 9.11 -22.59
CA HIS A 126 -19.33 10.42 -22.34
C HIS A 126 -18.11 10.66 -23.22
N LEU A 127 -17.11 9.78 -23.14
CA LEU A 127 -15.88 9.86 -23.91
C LEU A 127 -16.14 9.83 -25.43
N GLY A 128 -17.03 8.94 -25.90
CA GLY A 128 -17.40 8.88 -27.31
C GLY A 128 -18.12 10.15 -27.82
N GLY A 129 -18.80 10.87 -26.93
CA GLY A 129 -19.35 12.20 -27.24
C GLY A 129 -18.25 13.25 -27.46
N LEU A 130 -17.23 13.25 -26.59
CA LEU A 130 -16.10 14.18 -26.65
C LEU A 130 -15.15 13.87 -27.83
N ALA A 131 -14.96 12.60 -28.16
CA ALA A 131 -14.00 12.16 -29.18
C ALA A 131 -14.29 12.71 -30.59
N ARG A 132 -15.52 13.16 -30.86
CA ARG A 132 -15.91 13.71 -32.19
C ARG A 132 -15.10 14.93 -32.64
N GLY A 133 -14.40 15.61 -31.72
CA GLY A 133 -13.55 16.75 -32.02
C GLY A 133 -12.06 16.42 -32.20
N PHE A 134 -11.67 15.14 -32.15
CA PHE A 134 -10.28 14.70 -32.10
C PHE A 134 -10.04 13.55 -33.09
N ASP A 135 -8.85 13.46 -33.67
CA ASP A 135 -8.43 12.32 -34.47
C ASP A 135 -7.95 11.17 -33.56
N VAL A 136 -8.91 10.43 -33.01
CA VAL A 136 -8.68 9.30 -32.11
C VAL A 136 -9.54 8.08 -32.45
N GLU A 137 -8.93 6.90 -32.32
CA GLU A 137 -9.61 5.62 -32.26
C GLU A 137 -9.84 5.22 -30.80
N MET A 138 -11.09 4.92 -30.45
CA MET A 138 -11.46 4.40 -29.14
C MET A 138 -11.89 2.94 -29.24
N ARG A 139 -11.41 2.09 -28.33
CA ARG A 139 -11.83 0.68 -28.20
C ARG A 139 -12.13 0.32 -26.76
N ASP A 140 -13.24 -0.39 -26.55
CA ASP A 140 -13.54 -1.03 -25.27
C ASP A 140 -12.87 -2.42 -25.23
N GLU A 141 -11.85 -2.57 -24.39
CA GLU A 141 -11.09 -3.82 -24.18
C GLU A 141 -11.60 -4.61 -22.96
N SER A 142 -12.69 -4.18 -22.30
CA SER A 142 -13.08 -4.68 -20.97
C SER A 142 -13.48 -6.15 -20.96
N ASN A 143 -13.94 -6.69 -22.09
CA ASN A 143 -14.30 -8.12 -22.20
C ASN A 143 -13.10 -8.99 -22.63
N GLU A 144 -11.91 -8.42 -22.79
CA GLU A 144 -10.71 -9.12 -23.28
C GLU A 144 -9.63 -9.26 -22.18
N ILE A 145 -9.66 -8.35 -21.20
CA ILE A 145 -8.63 -8.20 -20.18
C ILE A 145 -9.18 -8.60 -18.82
N ALA A 146 -8.44 -9.46 -18.11
CA ALA A 146 -8.63 -9.72 -16.70
C ALA A 146 -7.68 -8.83 -15.90
N LEU A 147 -8.14 -8.41 -14.72
CA LEU A 147 -7.37 -7.58 -13.80
C LEU A 147 -7.30 -8.22 -12.43
N LEU A 148 -6.08 -8.58 -12.02
CA LEU A 148 -5.80 -9.15 -10.70
C LEU A 148 -5.01 -8.13 -9.87
N ALA A 149 -5.45 -7.85 -8.63
CA ALA A 149 -4.69 -7.00 -7.72
C ALA A 149 -4.04 -7.87 -6.64
N LEU A 150 -2.71 -7.90 -6.61
CA LEU A 150 -1.91 -8.54 -5.55
C LEU A 150 -1.39 -7.45 -4.61
N GLN A 151 -1.89 -7.42 -3.38
CA GLN A 151 -1.72 -6.26 -2.49
C GLN A 151 -1.30 -6.71 -1.10
N GLY A 152 -0.24 -6.11 -0.56
CA GLY A 152 0.29 -6.39 0.78
C GLY A 152 1.83 -6.34 0.82
N PRO A 153 2.43 -6.26 2.01
CA PRO A 153 3.88 -6.13 2.17
C PRO A 153 4.70 -7.29 1.57
N LEU A 154 4.09 -8.46 1.34
CA LEU A 154 4.74 -9.62 0.70
C LEU A 154 4.37 -9.80 -0.78
N ALA A 155 3.62 -8.87 -1.38
CA ALA A 155 3.18 -8.96 -2.77
C ALA A 155 4.36 -9.11 -3.75
N GLU A 156 5.41 -8.31 -3.59
CA GLU A 156 6.61 -8.39 -4.43
C GLU A 156 7.30 -9.75 -4.31
N VAL A 157 7.47 -10.26 -3.08
CA VAL A 157 8.09 -11.56 -2.81
C VAL A 157 7.31 -12.70 -3.46
N MET A 158 5.97 -12.62 -3.44
CA MET A 158 5.09 -13.64 -4.04
C MET A 158 5.04 -13.56 -5.57
N LEU A 159 5.19 -12.37 -6.15
CA LEU A 159 5.17 -12.16 -7.60
C LEU A 159 6.54 -12.46 -8.24
N ALA A 160 7.64 -12.18 -7.55
CA ALA A 160 9.01 -12.35 -8.05
C ALA A 160 9.31 -13.72 -8.69
N PRO A 161 8.92 -14.89 -8.13
CA PRO A 161 9.19 -16.17 -8.77
C PRO A 161 8.35 -16.45 -10.02
N LEU A 162 7.37 -15.61 -10.33
CA LEU A 162 6.43 -15.79 -11.44
C LEU A 162 6.73 -14.85 -12.62
N THR A 163 7.72 -13.97 -12.52
CA THR A 163 8.07 -13.01 -13.57
C THR A 163 9.57 -12.74 -13.61
N ASP A 164 10.10 -12.45 -14.79
CA ASP A 164 11.49 -12.02 -14.97
C ASP A 164 11.66 -10.50 -14.84
N GLN A 165 10.56 -9.76 -14.63
CA GLN A 165 10.61 -8.30 -14.50
C GLN A 165 11.25 -7.88 -13.17
N PRO A 166 12.11 -6.84 -13.15
CA PRO A 166 12.71 -6.33 -11.93
C PRO A 166 11.68 -5.52 -11.13
N LEU A 167 10.84 -6.22 -10.35
CA LEU A 167 9.70 -5.63 -9.65
C LEU A 167 10.07 -4.43 -8.78
N ALA A 168 11.22 -4.48 -8.12
CA ALA A 168 11.75 -3.42 -7.27
C ALA A 168 11.86 -2.06 -8.01
N ASP A 169 12.20 -2.10 -9.31
CA ASP A 169 12.47 -0.94 -10.16
C ASP A 169 11.18 -0.29 -10.69
N ILE A 170 10.02 -0.96 -10.58
CA ILE A 170 8.74 -0.43 -11.02
C ILE A 170 8.25 0.59 -9.99
N GLU A 171 8.55 1.87 -10.14
CA GLU A 171 8.12 2.90 -9.17
C GLU A 171 6.59 2.98 -9.02
N TYR A 172 6.11 3.59 -7.93
CA TYR A 172 4.67 3.75 -7.69
C TYR A 172 4.01 4.52 -8.84
N TYR A 173 2.84 4.04 -9.28
CA TYR A 173 2.16 4.55 -10.48
C TYR A 173 2.97 4.40 -11.78
N ARG A 174 3.94 3.49 -11.83
CA ARG A 174 4.57 3.03 -13.07
C ARG A 174 4.20 1.58 -13.37
N PHE A 175 4.44 1.17 -14.60
CA PHE A 175 4.18 -0.18 -15.07
C PHE A 175 5.18 -0.61 -16.13
N VAL A 176 5.29 -1.93 -16.30
CA VAL A 176 6.09 -2.55 -17.35
C VAL A 176 5.26 -3.60 -18.09
N HIS A 177 5.67 -3.89 -19.33
CA HIS A 177 5.22 -5.05 -20.07
C HIS A 177 6.14 -6.23 -19.79
N GLY A 178 5.57 -7.40 -19.51
CA GLY A 178 6.33 -8.61 -19.28
C GLY A 178 5.44 -9.84 -19.28
N GLU A 179 5.86 -10.86 -18.54
CA GLU A 179 5.09 -12.09 -18.36
C GLU A 179 4.93 -12.39 -16.88
N VAL A 180 3.77 -12.94 -16.50
CA VAL A 180 3.52 -13.48 -15.17
C VAL A 180 2.96 -14.89 -15.33
N ALA A 181 3.62 -15.87 -14.71
CA ALA A 181 3.28 -17.29 -14.85
C ALA A 181 3.17 -17.74 -16.33
N GLY A 182 4.03 -17.21 -17.20
CA GLY A 182 4.05 -17.48 -18.64
C GLY A 182 2.92 -16.81 -19.45
N ALA A 183 2.17 -15.88 -18.86
CA ALA A 183 1.14 -15.11 -19.54
C ALA A 183 1.61 -13.68 -19.82
N PRO A 184 1.40 -13.13 -21.03
CA PRO A 184 1.64 -11.73 -21.32
C PRO A 184 0.86 -10.83 -20.35
N CYS A 185 1.55 -9.87 -19.73
CA CYS A 185 0.99 -9.07 -18.64
C CYS A 185 1.52 -7.63 -18.69
N VAL A 186 0.64 -6.68 -18.41
CA VAL A 186 1.06 -5.36 -17.90
C VAL A 186 1.09 -5.47 -16.37
N ILE A 187 2.23 -5.15 -15.78
CA ILE A 187 2.47 -5.23 -14.34
C ILE A 187 2.61 -3.79 -13.83
N SER A 188 1.61 -3.27 -13.13
CA SER A 188 1.64 -1.90 -12.59
C SER A 188 1.78 -1.89 -11.08
N ARG A 189 2.63 -1.02 -10.53
CA ARG A 189 2.72 -0.78 -9.09
C ARG A 189 1.64 0.22 -8.67
N THR A 190 0.40 -0.24 -8.75
CA THR A 190 -0.83 0.48 -8.37
C THR A 190 -1.65 -0.35 -7.39
N GLY A 191 -2.62 0.28 -6.73
CA GLY A 191 -3.37 -0.39 -5.68
C GLY A 191 -4.45 0.47 -5.04
N TYR A 192 -5.33 -0.21 -4.30
CA TYR A 192 -6.50 0.40 -3.64
C TYR A 192 -6.59 -0.01 -2.17
N THR A 193 -5.44 -0.25 -1.53
CA THR A 193 -5.37 -0.83 -0.18
C THR A 193 -4.52 -0.01 0.79
N GLY A 194 -3.60 0.82 0.31
CA GLY A 194 -2.59 1.49 1.13
C GLY A 194 -1.37 0.62 1.45
N GLU A 195 -1.37 -0.62 0.99
CA GLU A 195 -0.17 -1.45 0.97
C GLU A 195 0.55 -1.33 -0.36
N ILE A 196 1.83 -1.66 -0.37
CA ILE A 196 2.55 -1.93 -1.61
C ILE A 196 1.87 -3.10 -2.32
N GLY A 197 1.90 -3.10 -3.65
CA GLY A 197 1.22 -4.12 -4.43
C GLY A 197 1.32 -3.86 -5.91
N PHE A 198 0.80 -4.80 -6.67
CA PHE A 198 0.75 -4.76 -8.11
C PHE A 198 -0.65 -5.05 -8.62
N GLU A 199 -1.00 -4.46 -9.75
CA GLU A 199 -2.14 -4.83 -10.57
C GLU A 199 -1.64 -5.46 -11.87
N LEU A 200 -2.25 -6.58 -12.24
CA LEU A 200 -1.84 -7.47 -13.32
C LEU A 200 -2.93 -7.50 -14.37
N TYR A 201 -2.68 -6.87 -15.51
CA TYR A 201 -3.60 -6.86 -16.66
C TYR A 201 -3.15 -7.93 -17.66
N LEU A 202 -3.98 -8.94 -17.88
CA LEU A 202 -3.64 -10.07 -18.76
C LEU A 202 -4.87 -10.56 -19.54
N PRO A 203 -4.69 -11.25 -20.69
CA PRO A 203 -5.82 -11.78 -21.44
C PRO A 203 -6.65 -12.78 -20.60
N ASN A 204 -7.97 -12.76 -20.76
CA ASN A 204 -8.91 -13.58 -19.96
C ASN A 204 -8.56 -15.07 -19.90
N ALA A 205 -8.02 -15.63 -20.99
CA ALA A 205 -7.62 -17.04 -21.06
C ALA A 205 -6.55 -17.42 -20.02
N HIS A 206 -5.77 -16.45 -19.52
CA HIS A 206 -4.70 -16.67 -18.55
C HIS A 206 -5.09 -16.34 -17.11
N ALA A 207 -6.29 -15.80 -16.86
CA ALA A 207 -6.73 -15.35 -15.54
C ALA A 207 -6.67 -16.45 -14.48
N VAL A 208 -7.30 -17.61 -14.75
CA VAL A 208 -7.35 -18.74 -13.81
C VAL A 208 -5.96 -19.35 -13.56
N PRO A 209 -5.12 -19.65 -14.58
CA PRO A 209 -3.75 -20.10 -14.36
C PRO A 209 -2.92 -19.15 -13.49
N THR A 210 -2.92 -17.86 -13.80
CA THR A 210 -2.15 -16.84 -13.07
C THR A 210 -2.65 -16.68 -11.63
N TRP A 211 -3.96 -16.65 -11.43
CA TRP A 211 -4.57 -16.65 -10.09
C TRP A 211 -4.09 -17.82 -9.24
N ARG A 212 -4.16 -19.05 -9.78
CA ARG A 212 -3.73 -20.25 -9.07
C ARG A 212 -2.24 -20.25 -8.76
N ALA A 213 -1.41 -19.73 -9.67
CA ALA A 213 0.03 -19.60 -9.44
C ALA A 213 0.33 -18.65 -8.26
N LEU A 214 -0.36 -17.50 -8.20
CA LEU A 214 -0.23 -16.55 -7.10
C LEU A 214 -0.72 -17.12 -5.76
N VAL A 215 -1.84 -17.84 -5.77
CA VAL A 215 -2.33 -18.53 -4.56
C VAL A 215 -1.35 -19.61 -4.11
N ALA A 216 -0.75 -20.36 -5.04
CA ALA A 216 0.29 -21.35 -4.73
C ALA A 216 1.57 -20.69 -4.16
N ALA A 217 1.89 -19.46 -4.58
CA ALA A 217 2.96 -18.65 -4.01
C ALA A 217 2.63 -18.07 -2.62
N GLY A 218 1.39 -18.26 -2.12
CA GLY A 218 0.97 -17.89 -0.77
C GLY A 218 0.03 -16.68 -0.71
N ALA A 219 -0.38 -16.12 -1.84
CA ALA A 219 -1.35 -15.03 -1.86
C ALA A 219 -2.72 -15.52 -1.38
N VAL A 220 -3.40 -14.72 -0.57
CA VAL A 220 -4.70 -15.09 0.02
C VAL A 220 -5.83 -14.55 -0.87
N PRO A 221 -6.73 -15.39 -1.41
CA PRO A 221 -7.94 -14.91 -2.07
C PRO A 221 -8.74 -13.95 -1.17
N THR A 222 -9.02 -12.75 -1.68
CA THR A 222 -9.66 -11.68 -0.92
C THR A 222 -10.86 -11.10 -1.66
N GLY A 223 -11.99 -10.96 -0.96
CA GLY A 223 -13.25 -10.48 -1.51
C GLY A 223 -13.48 -8.97 -1.37
N LEU A 224 -14.60 -8.51 -1.93
CA LEU A 224 -14.98 -7.10 -1.97
C LEU A 224 -15.18 -6.47 -0.58
N GLY A 225 -15.59 -7.25 0.43
CA GLY A 225 -15.78 -6.72 1.77
C GLY A 225 -14.48 -6.26 2.43
N ALA A 226 -13.39 -7.00 2.22
CA ALA A 226 -12.07 -6.59 2.65
C ALA A 226 -11.57 -5.40 1.83
N ARG A 227 -11.78 -5.41 0.50
CA ARG A 227 -11.44 -4.27 -0.40
C ARG A 227 -12.03 -2.95 0.10
N ASP A 228 -13.32 -2.93 0.45
CA ASP A 228 -14.00 -1.73 0.94
C ASP A 228 -13.47 -1.25 2.30
N SER A 229 -13.13 -2.17 3.20
CA SER A 229 -12.53 -1.77 4.48
C SER A 229 -11.10 -1.23 4.34
N LEU A 230 -10.27 -1.82 3.48
CA LEU A 230 -8.87 -1.42 3.26
C LEU A 230 -8.78 -0.03 2.63
N ARG A 231 -9.57 0.22 1.57
CA ARG A 231 -9.60 1.52 0.89
C ARG A 231 -10.13 2.62 1.80
N LEU A 232 -11.14 2.31 2.63
CA LEU A 232 -11.75 3.30 3.51
C LEU A 232 -10.79 3.67 4.65
N GLU A 233 -10.02 2.71 5.17
CA GLU A 233 -8.94 2.98 6.11
C GLU A 233 -7.90 3.97 5.56
N MET A 234 -7.65 3.97 4.26
CA MET A 234 -6.76 4.93 3.60
C MET A 234 -7.44 6.23 3.19
N GLY A 235 -8.76 6.32 3.32
CA GLY A 235 -9.54 7.45 2.87
C GLY A 235 -9.67 7.56 1.34
N TYR A 236 -9.48 6.45 0.62
CA TYR A 236 -9.69 6.43 -0.83
C TYR A 236 -11.18 6.49 -1.17
N ALA A 237 -11.52 7.34 -2.13
CA ALA A 237 -12.89 7.56 -2.58
C ALA A 237 -13.41 6.32 -3.32
N LEU A 238 -14.71 6.06 -3.17
CA LEU A 238 -15.44 5.06 -3.94
C LEU A 238 -16.56 5.77 -4.71
N TYR A 239 -16.55 5.67 -6.04
CA TYR A 239 -17.63 6.22 -6.85
C TYR A 239 -19.01 5.65 -6.46
N GLY A 240 -20.02 6.51 -6.47
CA GLY A 240 -21.40 6.20 -6.06
C GLY A 240 -21.61 6.34 -4.55
N ASN A 241 -20.51 6.35 -3.77
CA ASN A 241 -20.53 6.64 -2.34
C ASN A 241 -19.91 8.00 -2.07
N ASP A 242 -18.59 8.12 -2.19
CA ASP A 242 -17.86 9.31 -1.75
C ASP A 242 -17.82 10.41 -2.82
N VAL A 243 -17.93 10.03 -4.08
CA VAL A 243 -18.04 10.93 -5.24
C VAL A 243 -19.14 10.42 -6.17
N ASP A 244 -19.82 11.34 -6.86
CA ASP A 244 -20.92 11.10 -7.78
C ASP A 244 -21.15 12.33 -8.68
N ASP A 245 -22.15 12.25 -9.56
CA ASP A 245 -22.49 13.28 -10.53
C ASP A 245 -22.90 14.63 -9.86
N GLU A 246 -23.26 14.64 -8.58
CA GLU A 246 -23.70 15.82 -7.82
C GLU A 246 -22.60 16.44 -6.95
N THR A 247 -21.46 15.78 -6.82
CA THR A 247 -20.34 16.19 -5.97
C THR A 247 -19.13 16.53 -6.81
N THR A 248 -18.44 17.59 -6.42
CA THR A 248 -17.24 18.05 -7.14
C THR A 248 -15.98 17.43 -6.56
N ALA A 249 -14.94 17.27 -7.38
CA ALA A 249 -13.62 16.85 -6.90
C ALA A 249 -13.06 17.79 -5.80
N LEU A 250 -13.44 19.08 -5.83
CA LEU A 250 -13.04 20.04 -4.80
C LEU A 250 -13.70 19.75 -3.44
N GLU A 251 -15.01 19.49 -3.43
CA GLU A 251 -15.74 19.12 -2.21
C GLU A 251 -15.24 17.78 -1.65
N ALA A 252 -14.92 16.82 -2.53
CA ALA A 252 -14.42 15.50 -2.14
C ALA A 252 -12.98 15.50 -1.56
N GLY A 253 -12.30 16.65 -1.54
CA GLY A 253 -10.89 16.72 -1.14
C GLY A 253 -9.91 16.22 -2.20
N LEU A 254 -10.39 15.95 -3.41
CA LEU A 254 -9.63 15.51 -4.59
C LEU A 254 -9.19 16.68 -5.47
N GLY A 255 -9.22 17.92 -4.96
CA GLY A 255 -8.84 19.11 -5.73
C GLY A 255 -7.38 19.12 -6.21
N TRP A 256 -6.53 18.24 -5.66
CA TRP A 256 -5.16 18.02 -6.15
C TRP A 256 -5.11 17.36 -7.54
N LEU A 257 -6.19 16.70 -7.98
CA LEU A 257 -6.36 16.18 -9.33
C LEU A 257 -6.61 17.28 -10.36
N VAL A 258 -7.22 18.40 -9.94
CA VAL A 258 -7.69 19.45 -10.87
C VAL A 258 -6.52 20.36 -11.27
N LYS A 259 -5.96 20.15 -12.46
CA LYS A 259 -4.81 20.92 -12.97
C LYS A 259 -5.26 22.07 -13.86
N HIS A 260 -5.58 23.22 -13.26
CA HIS A 260 -6.00 24.42 -14.01
C HIS A 260 -4.94 24.95 -15.01
N GLY A 261 -3.68 24.56 -14.90
CA GLY A 261 -2.60 25.00 -15.79
C GLY A 261 -2.43 24.22 -17.08
N LYS A 262 -3.16 23.10 -17.28
CA LYS A 262 -2.94 22.20 -18.44
C LYS A 262 -3.72 22.59 -19.71
N GLY A 263 -4.43 23.70 -19.69
CA GLY A 263 -5.35 24.13 -20.75
C GLY A 263 -6.80 23.81 -20.45
N ASP A 264 -7.64 23.81 -21.49
CA ASP A 264 -9.08 23.56 -21.37
C ASP A 264 -9.37 22.07 -21.12
N PHE A 265 -10.41 21.79 -20.32
CA PHE A 265 -10.91 20.45 -20.04
C PHE A 265 -12.35 20.52 -19.54
N VAL A 266 -13.06 19.40 -19.64
CA VAL A 266 -14.48 19.36 -19.26
C VAL A 266 -14.64 19.69 -17.77
N GLY A 267 -15.43 20.73 -17.49
CA GLY A 267 -15.70 21.21 -16.13
C GLY A 267 -14.69 22.23 -15.59
N ALA A 268 -13.67 22.62 -16.37
CA ALA A 268 -12.64 23.57 -15.93
C ALA A 268 -13.21 24.90 -15.41
N GLU A 269 -14.13 25.50 -16.18
CA GLU A 269 -14.77 26.78 -15.83
C GLU A 269 -15.58 26.68 -14.53
N ALA A 270 -16.43 25.65 -14.42
CA ALA A 270 -17.26 25.43 -13.23
C ALA A 270 -16.41 25.19 -11.98
N LEU A 271 -15.37 24.35 -12.08
CA LEU A 271 -14.47 24.08 -10.96
C LEU A 271 -13.68 25.33 -10.55
N ALA A 272 -13.25 26.17 -11.51
CA ALA A 272 -12.63 27.46 -11.20
C ALA A 272 -13.61 28.41 -10.49
N ALA A 273 -14.86 28.47 -10.95
CA ALA A 273 -15.92 29.27 -10.31
C ALA A 273 -16.23 28.78 -8.88
N HIS A 274 -16.35 27.47 -8.67
CA HIS A 274 -16.54 26.88 -7.34
C HIS A 274 -15.37 27.20 -6.39
N ARG A 275 -14.13 27.14 -6.91
CA ARG A 275 -12.94 27.51 -6.14
C ARG A 275 -12.95 28.98 -5.73
N ALA A 276 -13.33 29.87 -6.64
CA ALA A 276 -13.40 31.31 -6.40
C ALA A 276 -14.53 31.69 -5.43
N ALA A 277 -15.70 31.04 -5.54
CA ALA A 277 -16.85 31.29 -4.66
C ALA A 277 -16.64 30.74 -3.23
N GLY A 278 -15.76 29.74 -3.07
CA GLY A 278 -15.57 29.03 -1.82
C GLY A 278 -16.57 27.89 -1.63
N LEU A 279 -16.09 26.79 -1.07
CA LEU A 279 -16.91 25.59 -0.86
C LEU A 279 -17.83 25.76 0.35
N ARG A 280 -19.05 25.24 0.27
CA ARG A 280 -20.02 25.23 1.39
C ARG A 280 -19.89 23.99 2.27
N ARG A 281 -19.53 22.87 1.66
CA ARG A 281 -19.35 21.57 2.30
C ARG A 281 -18.07 20.90 1.80
N LYS A 282 -17.58 19.93 2.57
CA LYS A 282 -16.45 19.08 2.19
C LYS A 282 -16.67 17.67 2.71
N LEU A 283 -16.13 16.68 1.98
CA LEU A 283 -16.01 15.33 2.49
C LEU A 283 -15.10 15.34 3.74
N ARG A 284 -15.58 14.69 4.79
CA ARG A 284 -14.94 14.56 6.10
C ARG A 284 -14.93 13.09 6.50
N PHE A 285 -13.96 12.76 7.32
CA PHE A 285 -13.68 11.40 7.78
C PHE A 285 -14.02 11.34 9.26
N LEU A 286 -14.84 10.38 9.66
CA LEU A 286 -15.34 10.24 11.03
C LEU A 286 -14.74 9.02 11.68
N ARG A 287 -14.21 9.19 12.88
CA ARG A 287 -13.87 8.10 13.79
C ARG A 287 -14.94 8.03 14.86
N LEU A 288 -15.65 6.91 14.97
CA LEU A 288 -16.59 6.70 16.06
C LEU A 288 -15.81 6.52 17.37
N LEU A 289 -16.21 7.26 18.41
CA LEU A 289 -15.63 7.21 19.75
C LEU A 289 -16.27 6.11 20.61
N GLU A 290 -17.44 5.62 20.17
CA GLU A 290 -18.18 4.56 20.82
C GLU A 290 -18.43 3.41 19.85
N ARG A 291 -18.85 2.26 20.39
CA ARG A 291 -19.17 1.09 19.57
C ARG A 291 -20.36 1.37 18.66
N GLY A 292 -20.12 1.40 17.35
CA GLY A 292 -21.15 1.54 16.33
C GLY A 292 -20.72 0.97 14.98
N PHE A 293 -21.70 0.65 14.14
CA PHE A 293 -21.50 0.13 12.79
C PHE A 293 -22.09 1.14 11.79
N PRO A 294 -21.33 2.18 11.40
CA PRO A 294 -21.82 3.18 10.47
C PRO A 294 -22.11 2.52 9.11
N ARG A 295 -23.12 3.02 8.41
CA ARG A 295 -23.52 2.53 7.08
C ARG A 295 -23.95 3.73 6.22
N PRO A 296 -23.79 3.63 4.89
CA PRO A 296 -24.32 4.64 3.98
C PRO A 296 -25.79 4.98 4.27
N GLY A 297 -26.13 6.26 4.24
CA GLY A 297 -27.48 6.78 4.46
C GLY A 297 -27.87 7.06 5.92
N TYR A 298 -27.03 6.76 6.91
CA TYR A 298 -27.29 7.23 8.28
C TYR A 298 -27.05 8.72 8.43
N ASP A 299 -27.96 9.42 9.12
CA ASP A 299 -27.83 10.86 9.37
C ASP A 299 -26.62 11.16 10.27
N VAL A 300 -26.00 12.32 10.02
CA VAL A 300 -24.93 12.87 10.83
C VAL A 300 -25.35 14.23 11.35
N ARG A 301 -25.13 14.46 12.65
CA ARG A 301 -25.38 15.73 13.31
C ARG A 301 -24.08 16.43 13.67
N PHE A 302 -24.07 17.74 13.53
CA PHE A 302 -23.00 18.65 13.94
C PHE A 302 -23.66 19.82 14.67
N GLU A 303 -23.18 20.14 15.87
CA GLU A 303 -23.78 21.16 16.75
C GLU A 303 -25.28 20.92 17.03
N GLY A 304 -25.71 19.65 17.09
CA GLY A 304 -27.10 19.25 17.33
C GLY A 304 -28.02 19.26 16.12
N GLU A 305 -27.59 19.84 15.00
CA GLU A 305 -28.35 19.93 13.75
C GLU A 305 -28.01 18.79 12.80
N ALA A 306 -28.99 18.31 12.02
CA ALA A 306 -28.75 17.33 10.97
C ALA A 306 -28.06 18.00 9.76
N VAL A 307 -26.83 17.60 9.45
CA VAL A 307 -25.97 18.32 8.48
C VAL A 307 -25.53 17.47 7.28
N GLY A 308 -25.78 16.17 7.30
CA GLY A 308 -25.41 15.29 6.21
C GLY A 308 -25.77 13.83 6.47
N VAL A 309 -25.37 12.97 5.55
CA VAL A 309 -25.53 11.52 5.65
C VAL A 309 -24.20 10.83 5.42
N VAL A 310 -23.98 9.72 6.12
CA VAL A 310 -22.84 8.84 5.89
C VAL A 310 -22.82 8.41 4.43
N ARG A 311 -21.66 8.57 3.78
CA ARG A 311 -21.43 8.19 2.37
C ARG A 311 -20.80 6.80 2.28
N SER A 312 -19.70 6.59 2.99
CA SER A 312 -19.10 5.27 3.23
C SER A 312 -19.02 5.00 4.72
N GLY A 313 -19.17 3.75 5.15
CA GLY A 313 -19.11 3.40 6.57
C GLY A 313 -18.89 1.91 6.81
N THR A 314 -17.95 1.60 7.69
CA THR A 314 -17.67 0.22 8.13
C THR A 314 -17.05 0.22 9.53
N VAL A 315 -16.76 -0.97 10.06
CA VAL A 315 -15.86 -1.14 11.21
C VAL A 315 -14.50 -1.56 10.70
N SER A 316 -13.48 -0.76 11.01
CA SER A 316 -12.10 -1.04 10.61
C SER A 316 -11.57 -2.30 11.30
N PRO A 317 -11.15 -3.34 10.54
CA PRO A 317 -10.46 -4.48 11.12
C PRO A 317 -9.12 -4.11 11.78
N SER A 318 -8.40 -3.11 11.23
CA SER A 318 -7.08 -2.70 11.75
C SER A 318 -7.16 -1.93 13.07
N MET A 319 -8.20 -1.11 13.27
CA MET A 319 -8.33 -0.23 14.44
C MET A 319 -9.41 -0.68 15.44
N GLY A 320 -10.34 -1.55 15.02
CA GLY A 320 -11.37 -2.12 15.88
C GLY A 320 -12.58 -1.21 16.19
N HIS A 321 -12.66 -0.01 15.58
CA HIS A 321 -13.77 0.93 15.75
C HIS A 321 -14.43 1.31 14.41
N GLY A 322 -15.61 1.93 14.49
CA GLY A 322 -16.32 2.43 13.33
C GLY A 322 -15.60 3.59 12.66
N ILE A 323 -15.58 3.59 11.33
CA ILE A 323 -15.08 4.68 10.50
C ILE A 323 -16.07 4.99 9.38
N ALA A 324 -16.15 6.26 8.99
CA ALA A 324 -17.09 6.70 7.97
C ALA A 324 -16.62 7.95 7.22
N THR A 325 -17.23 8.22 6.07
CA THR A 325 -17.14 9.49 5.36
C THR A 325 -18.50 10.19 5.33
N VAL A 326 -18.49 11.52 5.29
CA VAL A 326 -19.70 12.36 5.21
C VAL A 326 -19.36 13.71 4.61
N TYR A 327 -20.28 14.31 3.86
CA TYR A 327 -20.17 15.73 3.51
C TYR A 327 -20.68 16.59 4.67
N LEU A 328 -19.80 17.42 5.25
CA LEU A 328 -20.14 18.36 6.33
C LEU A 328 -19.91 19.80 5.87
N PRO A 329 -20.59 20.78 6.48
CA PRO A 329 -20.28 22.20 6.29
C PRO A 329 -18.80 22.49 6.50
N VAL A 330 -18.24 23.47 5.78
CA VAL A 330 -16.81 23.82 5.91
C VAL A 330 -16.40 24.26 7.32
N ALA A 331 -17.36 24.71 8.12
CA ALA A 331 -17.16 25.05 9.53
C ALA A 331 -16.74 23.85 10.40
N ALA A 332 -17.14 22.62 10.02
CA ALA A 332 -16.68 21.41 10.69
C ALA A 332 -15.21 21.11 10.34
N GLY A 333 -14.35 21.43 11.30
CA GLY A 333 -12.91 21.22 11.29
C GLY A 333 -12.50 19.85 11.81
N PHE A 334 -11.20 19.58 11.78
CA PHE A 334 -10.64 18.37 12.39
C PHE A 334 -10.61 18.51 13.91
N GLY A 335 -10.92 17.44 14.63
CA GLY A 335 -11.08 17.41 16.09
C GLY A 335 -12.50 17.72 16.57
N ASP A 336 -13.37 18.19 15.67
CA ASP A 336 -14.75 18.52 16.03
C ASP A 336 -15.59 17.27 16.31
N ALA A 337 -16.46 17.39 17.31
CA ALA A 337 -17.41 16.35 17.68
C ALA A 337 -18.63 16.35 16.76
N VAL A 338 -19.04 15.15 16.34
CA VAL A 338 -20.27 14.92 15.56
C VAL A 338 -20.99 13.69 16.11
N GLU A 339 -22.26 13.51 15.73
CA GLU A 339 -23.03 12.33 16.11
C GLU A 339 -23.51 11.59 14.86
N VAL A 340 -23.30 10.28 14.80
CA VAL A 340 -23.86 9.44 13.75
C VAL A 340 -25.13 8.76 14.27
N MET A 341 -26.24 8.94 13.57
CA MET A 341 -27.54 8.38 13.95
C MET A 341 -27.65 6.92 13.52
N ILE A 342 -27.25 6.00 14.39
CA ILE A 342 -27.25 4.56 14.12
C ILE A 342 -28.51 3.94 14.72
N ARG A 343 -29.45 3.53 13.86
CA ARG A 343 -30.72 2.89 14.26
C ARG A 343 -31.47 3.69 15.35
N GLY A 344 -31.52 5.02 15.17
CA GLY A 344 -32.20 5.95 16.06
C GLY A 344 -31.41 6.38 17.31
N LYS A 345 -30.17 5.90 17.49
CA LYS A 345 -29.28 6.34 18.58
C LYS A 345 -28.19 7.26 18.04
N ALA A 346 -27.95 8.37 18.72
CA ALA A 346 -26.79 9.23 18.48
C ALA A 346 -25.55 8.52 19.02
N ILE A 347 -24.58 8.27 18.15
CA ILE A 347 -23.29 7.66 18.49
C ILE A 347 -22.22 8.71 18.29
N ALA A 348 -21.45 9.01 19.34
CA ALA A 348 -20.41 10.03 19.30
C ALA A 348 -19.29 9.64 18.30
N ALA A 349 -18.86 10.61 17.50
CA ALA A 349 -17.75 10.49 16.58
C ALA A 349 -16.97 11.81 16.50
N GLU A 350 -15.76 11.73 15.95
CA GLU A 350 -14.85 12.87 15.79
C GLU A 350 -14.45 13.00 14.31
N VAL A 351 -14.35 14.22 13.83
CA VAL A 351 -13.81 14.52 12.50
C VAL A 351 -12.29 14.39 12.51
N VAL A 352 -11.74 13.45 11.75
CA VAL A 352 -10.30 13.15 11.70
C VAL A 352 -9.70 13.41 10.31
N ARG A 353 -8.37 13.45 10.23
CA ARG A 353 -7.65 13.51 8.96
C ARG A 353 -7.49 12.10 8.38
N PRO A 354 -7.62 11.91 7.06
CA PRO A 354 -7.19 10.67 6.41
C PRO A 354 -5.65 10.62 6.31
N PRO A 355 -5.05 9.42 6.19
CA PRO A 355 -5.71 8.11 6.32
C PRO A 355 -6.09 7.83 7.79
N PHE A 356 -7.08 6.96 8.01
CA PHE A 356 -7.33 6.45 9.35
C PHE A 356 -6.24 5.46 9.79
N TYR A 357 -5.68 4.69 8.84
CA TYR A 357 -4.59 3.76 9.08
C TYR A 357 -3.28 4.31 8.48
N PRO A 358 -2.38 4.90 9.30
CA PRO A 358 -1.15 5.51 8.79
C PRO A 358 -0.02 4.50 8.53
N ARG A 359 -0.18 3.24 8.94
CA ARG A 359 0.89 2.22 8.92
C ARG A 359 0.95 1.39 7.62
N GLY A 360 0.23 1.79 6.58
CA GLY A 360 0.24 1.08 5.30
C GLY A 360 1.63 1.11 4.66
N SER A 361 2.06 -0.02 4.08
CA SER A 361 3.40 -0.16 3.51
C SER A 361 3.67 0.73 2.29
N LEU A 362 2.64 1.28 1.63
CA LEU A 362 2.80 2.12 0.43
C LEU A 362 3.58 3.43 0.71
N HIS A 363 3.38 4.02 1.88
CA HIS A 363 4.04 5.27 2.27
C HIS A 363 5.26 5.02 3.16
N ARG A 364 5.59 3.76 3.39
CA ARG A 364 6.68 3.37 4.29
C ARG A 364 7.97 3.25 3.50
N ILE A 365 8.93 4.11 3.79
CA ILE A 365 10.28 3.95 3.24
C ILE A 365 10.85 2.66 3.84
N ALA A 366 11.12 1.65 3.00
CA ALA A 366 11.71 0.39 3.44
C ALA A 366 12.97 0.65 4.31
N PRO A 367 13.10 0.03 5.50
CA PRO A 367 14.34 0.05 6.25
C PRO A 367 15.53 -0.38 5.40
N ARG A 368 16.53 0.48 5.31
CA ARG A 368 17.82 0.23 4.67
C ARG A 368 18.72 -0.45 5.69
N ILE A 369 19.04 -1.71 5.44
CA ILE A 369 19.79 -2.56 6.37
C ILE A 369 21.15 -2.93 5.76
N ALA A 370 22.21 -2.76 6.55
CA ALA A 370 23.54 -3.26 6.24
C ALA A 370 23.89 -4.47 7.12
N VAL A 371 24.69 -5.39 6.57
CA VAL A 371 25.16 -6.59 7.28
C VAL A 371 26.67 -6.53 7.44
N VAL A 372 27.18 -6.74 8.66
CA VAL A 372 28.63 -6.79 8.91
C VAL A 372 29.00 -8.08 9.62
N THR A 373 29.70 -8.97 8.92
CA THR A 373 30.16 -10.24 9.49
C THR A 373 31.51 -10.05 10.17
N ILE A 374 31.58 -10.38 11.47
CA ILE A 374 32.79 -10.25 12.28
C ILE A 374 33.48 -11.61 12.36
N SER A 375 34.51 -11.80 11.54
CA SER A 375 35.27 -13.04 11.48
C SER A 375 36.55 -12.86 10.67
N ASP A 376 37.69 -13.24 11.26
CA ASP A 376 38.99 -13.25 10.57
C ASP A 376 38.96 -14.11 9.29
N ALA A 377 38.47 -15.34 9.39
CA ALA A 377 38.41 -16.27 8.26
C ALA A 377 37.49 -15.80 7.12
N VAL A 378 36.33 -15.20 7.43
CA VAL A 378 35.43 -14.66 6.41
C VAL A 378 36.05 -13.43 5.76
N HIS A 379 36.64 -12.54 6.56
CA HIS A 379 37.33 -11.35 6.08
C HIS A 379 38.51 -11.70 5.16
N ALA A 380 39.27 -12.75 5.48
CA ALA A 380 40.38 -13.25 4.66
C ALA A 380 39.92 -14.05 3.42
N GLY A 381 38.64 -14.33 3.26
CA GLY A 381 38.11 -15.16 2.17
C GLY A 381 38.39 -16.67 2.34
N GLU A 382 38.77 -17.10 3.54
CA GLU A 382 39.09 -18.49 3.88
C GLU A 382 37.85 -19.32 4.24
N ARG A 383 36.72 -18.65 4.53
CA ARG A 383 35.46 -19.29 4.90
C ARG A 383 34.26 -18.52 4.35
N GLU A 384 33.26 -19.24 3.89
CA GLU A 384 31.97 -18.67 3.47
C GLU A 384 31.19 -18.05 4.64
N ASP A 385 30.42 -17.02 4.33
CA ASP A 385 29.64 -16.22 5.28
C ASP A 385 28.22 -16.76 5.47
N GLY A 386 28.10 -17.98 6.00
CA GLY A 386 26.78 -18.62 6.17
C GLY A 386 25.80 -17.84 7.04
N SER A 387 26.29 -17.18 8.10
CA SER A 387 25.44 -16.38 9.01
C SER A 387 25.03 -15.04 8.38
N GLY A 388 25.93 -14.34 7.68
CA GLY A 388 25.58 -13.15 6.93
C GLY A 388 24.64 -13.46 5.77
N ASP A 389 24.78 -14.60 5.10
CA ASP A 389 23.85 -15.05 4.04
C ASP A 389 22.43 -15.27 4.55
N LEU A 390 22.27 -15.81 5.76
CA LEU A 390 20.96 -15.94 6.40
C LEU A 390 20.32 -14.58 6.67
N ILE A 391 21.09 -13.60 7.16
CA ILE A 391 20.60 -12.23 7.36
C ILE A 391 20.20 -11.62 6.01
N ARG A 392 21.04 -11.74 4.98
CA ARG A 392 20.74 -11.25 3.62
C ARG A 392 19.45 -11.87 3.07
N LYS A 393 19.25 -13.18 3.25
CA LYS A 393 18.02 -13.88 2.84
C LYS A 393 16.81 -13.38 3.63
N TRP A 394 16.96 -13.15 4.93
CA TRP A 394 15.90 -12.63 5.79
C TRP A 394 15.47 -11.20 5.42
N ILE A 395 16.42 -10.33 5.05
CA ILE A 395 16.16 -8.98 4.53
C ILE A 395 15.37 -9.07 3.21
N ARG A 396 15.83 -9.89 2.25
CA ARG A 396 15.16 -10.06 0.93
C ARG A 396 13.77 -10.69 1.02
N GLY A 397 13.54 -11.53 2.04
CA GLY A 397 12.22 -12.10 2.31
C GLY A 397 11.21 -11.10 2.87
N ARG A 398 11.61 -9.84 3.05
CA ARG A 398 10.80 -8.74 3.59
C ARG A 398 10.89 -7.54 2.66
N ALA A 399 9.99 -6.58 2.86
CA ALA A 399 10.04 -5.27 2.21
C ALA A 399 11.16 -4.37 2.79
N TYR A 400 12.37 -4.91 2.99
CA TYR A 400 13.55 -4.22 3.49
C TYR A 400 14.60 -4.10 2.38
N SER A 401 15.38 -3.02 2.39
CA SER A 401 16.42 -2.78 1.40
C SER A 401 17.79 -3.20 1.93
N LEU A 402 18.46 -4.14 1.25
CA LEU A 402 19.85 -4.48 1.57
C LEU A 402 20.78 -3.40 1.01
N SER A 403 21.34 -2.56 1.89
CA SER A 403 22.28 -1.48 1.50
C SER A 403 23.68 -1.98 1.16
N GLY A 404 24.01 -3.19 1.62
CA GLY A 404 25.24 -3.90 1.34
C GLY A 404 25.64 -4.84 2.47
N ALA A 405 26.72 -5.59 2.25
CA ALA A 405 27.28 -6.49 3.24
C ALA A 405 28.80 -6.48 3.19
N ASP A 406 29.44 -6.45 4.36
CA ASP A 406 30.89 -6.44 4.52
C ASP A 406 31.34 -7.48 5.55
N ALA A 407 32.64 -7.77 5.57
CA ALA A 407 33.29 -8.52 6.63
C ALA A 407 34.42 -7.73 7.29
N ALA A 408 34.57 -7.87 8.60
CA ALA A 408 35.64 -7.26 9.39
C ALA A 408 36.41 -8.33 10.19
N PRO A 409 37.73 -8.15 10.39
CA PRO A 409 38.48 -8.98 11.32
C PRO A 409 38.03 -8.71 12.76
N CYS A 410 38.35 -9.62 13.67
CA CYS A 410 38.01 -9.55 15.09
C CYS A 410 38.88 -8.52 15.85
N GLU A 411 38.91 -7.29 15.36
CA GLU A 411 39.68 -6.17 15.89
C GLU A 411 38.76 -4.97 16.15
N THR A 412 38.84 -4.40 17.35
CA THR A 412 37.92 -3.35 17.81
C THR A 412 37.85 -2.16 16.85
N ASP A 413 39.00 -1.68 16.38
CA ASP A 413 39.09 -0.50 15.51
C ASP A 413 38.56 -0.80 14.09
N ALA A 414 38.83 -1.99 13.57
CA ALA A 414 38.33 -2.41 12.27
C ALA A 414 36.80 -2.54 12.26
N ILE A 415 36.24 -3.15 13.31
CA ILE A 415 34.78 -3.27 13.49
C ILE A 415 34.16 -1.88 13.65
N ALA A 416 34.71 -1.04 14.52
CA ALA A 416 34.22 0.32 14.75
C ALA A 416 34.25 1.15 13.46
N SER A 417 35.32 1.06 12.67
CA SER A 417 35.45 1.74 11.38
C SER A 417 34.35 1.32 10.40
N ARG A 418 34.01 0.03 10.32
CA ARG A 418 32.90 -0.45 9.48
C ARG A 418 31.55 0.06 9.96
N LEU A 419 31.30 0.01 11.27
CA LEU A 419 30.06 0.53 11.85
C LEU A 419 29.91 2.03 11.56
N LEU A 420 30.96 2.83 11.77
CA LEU A 420 30.97 4.26 11.44
C LEU A 420 30.70 4.52 9.96
N HIS A 421 31.33 3.75 9.07
CA HIS A 421 31.10 3.87 7.63
C HIS A 421 29.63 3.65 7.25
N TRP A 422 29.03 2.58 7.77
CA TRP A 422 27.63 2.26 7.47
C TRP A 422 26.66 3.27 8.09
N CYS A 423 26.90 3.71 9.33
CA CYS A 423 26.04 4.67 10.02
C CYS A 423 26.15 6.08 9.41
N ASP A 424 27.38 6.61 9.25
CA ASP A 424 27.58 8.04 9.00
C ASP A 424 27.76 8.39 7.51
N VAL A 425 28.34 7.48 6.73
CA VAL A 425 28.69 7.76 5.31
C VAL A 425 27.63 7.21 4.37
N ARG A 426 27.13 6.01 4.65
CA ARG A 426 26.09 5.36 3.84
C ARG A 426 24.68 5.68 4.34
N GLY A 427 24.57 6.17 5.58
CA GLY A 427 23.32 6.64 6.18
C GLY A 427 22.25 5.57 6.22
N VAL A 428 22.58 4.32 6.58
CA VAL A 428 21.60 3.21 6.65
C VAL A 428 20.72 3.33 7.89
N ASP A 429 19.53 2.71 7.88
CA ASP A 429 18.61 2.77 9.01
C ASP A 429 18.96 1.73 10.09
N VAL A 430 19.45 0.55 9.68
CA VAL A 430 19.87 -0.52 10.59
C VAL A 430 21.20 -1.14 10.17
N VAL A 431 22.09 -1.41 11.13
CA VAL A 431 23.28 -2.24 10.95
C VAL A 431 23.16 -3.49 11.81
N LEU A 432 23.11 -4.66 11.15
CA LEU A 432 23.14 -5.95 11.82
C LEU A 432 24.55 -6.52 11.74
N THR A 433 25.19 -6.73 12.89
CA THR A 433 26.44 -7.49 12.94
C THR A 433 26.18 -8.93 13.29
N THR A 434 27.04 -9.85 12.83
CA THR A 434 27.04 -11.25 13.29
C THR A 434 28.45 -11.70 13.62
N GLY A 435 28.61 -12.34 14.78
CA GLY A 435 29.92 -12.80 15.26
C GLY A 435 30.51 -11.96 16.39
N GLY A 436 31.50 -12.52 17.07
CA GLY A 436 32.34 -11.79 18.02
C GLY A 436 31.65 -11.30 19.30
N ILE A 437 30.53 -11.90 19.74
CA ILE A 437 29.78 -11.47 20.94
C ILE A 437 29.94 -12.38 22.17
N GLY A 438 30.73 -13.45 22.08
CA GLY A 438 30.93 -14.43 23.16
C GLY A 438 31.88 -13.96 24.28
N LEU A 439 32.48 -14.91 24.99
CA LEU A 439 33.42 -14.66 26.10
C LEU A 439 34.88 -14.85 25.70
N ALA A 440 35.18 -15.28 24.48
CA ALA A 440 36.55 -15.50 24.05
C ALA A 440 37.31 -14.17 23.90
N ALA A 441 38.64 -14.21 23.98
CA ALA A 441 39.47 -13.01 23.86
C ALA A 441 39.31 -12.28 22.52
N ARG A 442 38.90 -12.99 21.46
CA ARG A 442 38.62 -12.41 20.13
C ARG A 442 37.17 -11.92 19.96
N ASP A 443 36.29 -12.16 20.93
CA ASP A 443 34.91 -11.69 20.87
C ASP A 443 34.84 -10.20 21.28
N VAL A 444 35.23 -9.29 20.38
CA VAL A 444 35.36 -7.85 20.68
C VAL A 444 34.26 -6.98 20.07
N THR A 445 33.22 -7.58 19.49
CA THR A 445 32.13 -6.86 18.82
C THR A 445 31.32 -5.95 19.76
N PRO A 446 31.00 -6.37 21.00
CA PRO A 446 30.32 -5.51 21.97
C PRO A 446 31.14 -4.25 22.33
N GLU A 447 32.46 -4.41 22.50
CA GLU A 447 33.38 -3.32 22.79
C GLU A 447 33.43 -2.32 21.63
N ALA A 448 33.60 -2.81 20.40
CA ALA A 448 33.59 -1.98 19.21
C ALA A 448 32.26 -1.24 19.04
N THR A 449 31.13 -1.93 19.22
CA THR A 449 29.79 -1.36 19.11
C THR A 449 29.58 -0.27 20.16
N ARG A 450 30.01 -0.52 21.41
CA ARG A 450 29.92 0.46 22.51
C ARG A 450 30.66 1.77 22.18
N ASN A 451 31.80 1.68 21.50
CA ASN A 451 32.58 2.87 21.13
C ASN A 451 31.91 3.70 20.03
N VAL A 452 30.95 3.13 19.30
CA VAL A 452 30.30 3.76 18.14
C VAL A 452 28.93 4.33 18.49
N ILE A 453 28.14 3.61 19.29
CA ILE A 453 26.78 4.02 19.65
C ILE A 453 26.77 5.18 20.66
N GLU A 454 25.80 6.08 20.50
CA GLU A 454 25.60 7.27 21.35
C GLU A 454 24.55 7.00 22.43
N ARG A 455 23.52 6.22 22.11
CA ARG A 455 22.44 5.83 23.02
C ARG A 455 22.30 4.31 23.04
N ARG A 456 22.10 3.71 24.22
CA ARG A 456 21.93 2.26 24.33
C ARG A 456 20.46 1.87 24.25
N ALA A 457 20.18 0.74 23.60
CA ALA A 457 18.86 0.12 23.51
C ALA A 457 18.89 -1.29 24.15
N PRO A 458 19.10 -1.39 25.48
CA PRO A 458 19.38 -2.67 26.15
C PRO A 458 18.27 -3.70 26.01
N GLY A 459 17.00 -3.26 25.93
CA GLY A 459 15.85 -4.16 25.79
C GLY A 459 15.91 -5.04 24.54
N ILE A 460 16.45 -4.55 23.42
CA ILE A 460 16.65 -5.36 22.20
C ILE A 460 17.67 -6.47 22.46
N ALA A 461 18.80 -6.15 23.11
CA ALA A 461 19.82 -7.14 23.43
C ALA A 461 19.31 -8.19 24.44
N GLU A 462 18.45 -7.79 25.39
CA GLU A 462 17.79 -8.70 26.32
C GLU A 462 16.79 -9.63 25.62
N MET A 463 16.01 -9.08 24.69
CA MET A 463 15.08 -9.85 23.86
C MET A 463 15.82 -10.92 23.03
N LEU A 464 16.93 -10.56 22.40
CA LEU A 464 17.78 -11.50 21.64
C LEU A 464 18.32 -12.63 22.52
N ARG A 465 18.82 -12.31 23.72
CA ARG A 465 19.29 -13.33 24.67
C ARG A 465 18.16 -14.24 25.12
N ARG A 466 16.97 -13.69 25.39
CA ARG A 466 15.80 -14.46 25.80
C ARG A 466 15.38 -15.44 24.69
N ALA A 467 15.29 -14.97 23.45
CA ALA A 467 14.97 -15.81 22.30
C ALA A 467 15.97 -16.97 22.14
N GLY A 468 17.28 -16.65 22.17
CA GLY A 468 18.31 -17.68 22.10
C GLY A 468 18.31 -18.66 23.28
N ALA A 469 17.88 -18.23 24.47
CA ALA A 469 17.81 -19.07 25.66
C ALA A 469 16.75 -20.18 25.56
N GLU A 470 15.74 -20.01 24.70
CA GLU A 470 14.76 -21.05 24.39
C GLU A 470 15.39 -22.22 23.62
N SER A 471 16.38 -21.92 22.77
CA SER A 471 17.15 -22.91 22.01
C SER A 471 18.34 -23.47 22.79
N THR A 472 19.03 -22.63 23.56
CA THR A 472 20.24 -23.05 24.29
C THR A 472 20.52 -22.17 25.51
N PRO A 473 20.81 -22.75 26.70
CA PRO A 473 21.15 -21.97 27.89
C PRO A 473 22.41 -21.13 27.73
N TYR A 474 23.30 -21.47 26.78
CA TYR A 474 24.54 -20.74 26.53
C TYR A 474 24.31 -19.35 25.91
N ALA A 475 23.13 -19.07 25.35
CA ALA A 475 22.78 -17.75 24.83
C ALA A 475 22.88 -16.66 25.91
N ALA A 476 22.69 -17.02 27.19
CA ALA A 476 22.85 -16.12 28.33
C ALA A 476 24.27 -15.54 28.47
N LEU A 477 25.29 -16.19 27.89
CA LEU A 477 26.68 -15.72 27.92
C LEU A 477 26.97 -14.68 26.82
N GLY A 478 26.04 -14.44 25.89
CA GLY A 478 26.20 -13.48 24.80
C GLY A 478 26.22 -12.03 25.30
N ARG A 479 27.32 -11.33 25.00
CA ARG A 479 27.54 -9.93 25.39
C ARG A 479 27.10 -8.91 24.34
N GLY A 480 26.38 -9.36 23.31
CA GLY A 480 25.88 -8.51 22.23
C GLY A 480 25.12 -7.29 22.73
N LEU A 481 25.31 -6.16 22.05
CA LEU A 481 24.66 -4.89 22.33
C LEU A 481 23.68 -4.52 21.24
N ALA A 482 22.76 -3.61 21.60
CA ALA A 482 21.98 -2.83 20.66
C ALA A 482 22.00 -1.37 21.10
N GLY A 483 22.04 -0.45 20.14
CA GLY A 483 22.11 0.98 20.40
C GLY A 483 22.00 1.82 19.15
N ILE A 484 21.94 3.12 19.33
CA ILE A 484 21.68 4.11 18.29
C ILE A 484 22.91 4.99 18.11
N ARG A 485 23.25 5.27 16.85
CA ARG A 485 24.20 6.30 16.43
C ARG A 485 23.50 7.20 15.42
N GLY A 486 23.34 8.49 15.73
CA GLY A 486 22.49 9.38 14.93
C GLY A 486 21.08 8.81 14.80
N GLU A 487 20.70 8.47 13.57
CA GLU A 487 19.41 7.86 13.20
C GLU A 487 19.51 6.35 12.89
N THR A 488 20.70 5.75 13.03
CA THR A 488 20.95 4.34 12.72
C THR A 488 20.88 3.47 13.97
N LEU A 489 20.13 2.37 13.88
CA LEU A 489 20.09 1.31 14.90
C LEU A 489 21.18 0.26 14.63
N VAL A 490 22.07 0.03 15.58
CA VAL A 490 23.12 -1.02 15.51
C VAL A 490 22.75 -2.17 16.44
N ILE A 491 22.76 -3.40 15.95
CA ILE A 491 22.39 -4.61 16.70
C ILE A 491 23.42 -5.72 16.48
N ASN A 492 23.91 -6.32 17.56
CA ASN A 492 24.82 -7.46 17.47
C ASN A 492 24.08 -8.80 17.60
N LEU A 493 24.21 -9.65 16.59
CA LEU A 493 23.69 -11.02 16.57
C LEU A 493 24.78 -12.05 16.89
N PRO A 494 24.40 -13.25 17.36
CA PRO A 494 25.32 -14.38 17.54
C PRO A 494 26.04 -14.78 16.24
N ALA A 495 27.14 -15.53 16.39
CA ALA A 495 27.92 -16.05 15.26
C ALA A 495 27.25 -17.25 14.57
N SER A 496 26.47 -18.04 15.32
CA SER A 496 25.92 -19.31 14.83
C SER A 496 24.66 -19.08 13.97
N PRO A 497 24.47 -19.84 12.88
CA PRO A 497 23.25 -19.80 12.06
C PRO A 497 21.95 -19.93 12.85
N GLY A 498 21.91 -20.82 13.84
CA GLY A 498 20.76 -20.99 14.73
C GLY A 498 20.49 -19.75 15.58
N GLY A 499 21.53 -19.19 16.23
CA GLY A 499 21.37 -17.99 17.06
C GLY A 499 21.02 -16.74 16.25
N VAL A 500 21.48 -16.64 15.00
CA VAL A 500 21.03 -15.61 14.05
C VAL A 500 19.55 -15.80 13.73
N SER A 501 19.12 -17.01 13.41
CA SER A 501 17.71 -17.30 13.07
C SER A 501 16.77 -16.96 14.23
N ASP A 502 17.11 -17.36 15.44
CA ASP A 502 16.34 -17.05 16.66
C ASP A 502 16.26 -15.53 16.90
N GLY A 503 17.38 -14.83 16.71
CA GLY A 503 17.44 -13.38 16.86
C GLY A 503 16.60 -12.63 15.82
N LEU A 504 16.68 -13.05 14.55
CA LEU A 504 15.93 -12.45 13.46
C LEU A 504 14.42 -12.62 13.60
N ALA A 505 13.97 -13.74 14.18
CA ALA A 505 12.54 -14.00 14.44
C ALA A 505 11.93 -12.98 15.41
N VAL A 506 12.67 -12.52 16.42
CA VAL A 506 12.18 -11.51 17.37
C VAL A 506 12.39 -10.07 16.89
N LEU A 507 13.43 -9.82 16.09
CA LEU A 507 13.71 -8.50 15.54
C LEU A 507 12.65 -8.01 14.56
N GLU A 508 11.98 -8.93 13.86
CA GLU A 508 10.86 -8.63 12.96
C GLU A 508 9.78 -7.75 13.63
N SER A 509 9.52 -7.98 14.91
CA SER A 509 8.47 -7.25 15.65
C SER A 509 8.86 -5.82 16.04
N VAL A 510 10.13 -5.42 15.90
CA VAL A 510 10.64 -4.16 16.48
C VAL A 510 11.41 -3.26 15.51
N ILE A 511 12.06 -3.79 14.48
CA ILE A 511 12.92 -2.99 13.58
C ILE A 511 12.12 -1.86 12.93
N ASP A 512 10.98 -2.23 12.38
CA ASP A 512 9.99 -1.36 11.79
C ASP A 512 9.66 -0.15 12.65
N HIS A 513 9.16 -0.41 13.86
CA HIS A 513 8.77 0.66 14.77
C HIS A 513 9.98 1.50 15.24
N ALA A 514 11.14 0.86 15.45
CA ALA A 514 12.35 1.57 15.84
C ALA A 514 12.85 2.53 14.75
N VAL A 515 12.79 2.11 13.48
CA VAL A 515 13.17 2.95 12.33
C VAL A 515 12.20 4.12 12.18
N ASP A 516 10.89 3.88 12.26
CA ASP A 516 9.88 4.96 12.18
C ASP A 516 10.10 6.02 13.29
N LEU A 517 10.43 5.59 14.52
CA LEU A 517 10.76 6.47 15.63
C LEU A 517 12.04 7.29 15.37
N LEU A 518 13.08 6.65 14.84
CA LEU A 518 14.37 7.29 14.59
C LEU A 518 14.31 8.28 13.43
N ARG A 519 13.45 8.04 12.43
CA ARG A 519 13.16 8.99 11.35
C ARG A 519 12.23 10.14 11.76
N GLY A 520 11.64 10.07 12.97
CA GLY A 520 10.67 11.06 13.44
C GLY A 520 9.29 10.96 12.79
N GLU A 521 8.95 9.81 12.21
CA GLU A 521 7.68 9.54 11.52
C GLU A 521 6.59 9.02 12.47
N ALA A 522 6.95 8.63 13.69
CA ALA A 522 5.99 8.18 14.69
C ALA A 522 5.27 9.36 15.36
N VAL A 523 3.96 9.50 15.10
CA VAL A 523 3.05 10.24 15.98
C VAL A 523 2.91 9.41 17.26
N HIS A 524 3.18 10.03 18.42
CA HIS A 524 2.93 9.41 19.72
C HIS A 524 1.44 9.15 19.91
N ASP A 525 0.95 7.98 19.50
CA ASP A 525 -0.24 7.39 20.11
C ASP A 525 0.20 6.84 21.48
N SER A 526 0.16 7.70 22.49
CA SER A 526 0.28 7.26 23.88
C SER A 526 -0.94 6.38 24.20
N PRO A 527 -0.77 5.08 24.53
CA PRO A 527 -1.85 4.31 25.10
C PRO A 527 -1.93 4.68 26.59
N GLY A 528 -2.95 5.47 26.95
CA GLY A 528 -3.36 5.64 28.34
C GLY A 528 -2.98 6.97 28.98
N GLY A 529 -4.01 7.80 29.19
CA GLY A 529 -4.07 8.98 30.04
C GLY A 529 -5.51 9.43 30.14
#